data_AF-S4PCE5-F1
#
_entry.id   AF-S4PCE5-F1
#
_cell.length_a   1.000
_cell.length_b   1.000
_cell.length_c   1.000
_cell.angle_alpha   90.00
_cell.angle_beta   90.00
_cell.angle_gamma   90.00
#
_symmetry.space_group_name_H-M   'P 1'
#
loop_
_entity.id
_entity.type
_entity.pdbx_description
1 polymer ?
#
loop_
_entity_poly.entity_id
_entity_poly.type
_entity_poly.pdbx_seq_one_letter_code
_entity_poly.pdbx_strand_id
1 'polypeptide(L)'
;MLNTCNSRIWFVVELCEAVQAQKIEIANFELFSSTPKDIAVGFSDRFPVREWASVGQFTAQDMRDVQSFDLYPQIFGKFIRVELLSHHGSEHYCPISLFKVYGTSEFEVLEKESSQHSAHIDEDEEDEIIDVPDVPAAEAE
;
A
#
# COMPACT_ATOMS: atom_id res chain seq x y z
N MET A 1 -17.62 6.56 12.10
CA MET A 1 -17.98 7.98 11.85
C MET A 1 -19.50 8.04 11.59
N LEU A 2 -20.26 8.91 12.26
CA LEU A 2 -21.72 9.03 12.10
C LEU A 2 -22.06 10.38 11.46
N ASN A 3 -22.25 10.41 10.14
CA ASN A 3 -22.58 11.64 9.42
C ASN A 3 -23.97 11.59 8.81
N THR A 4 -24.62 12.74 8.71
CA THR A 4 -25.86 12.89 7.92
C THR A 4 -25.54 12.78 6.44
N CYS A 5 -26.34 12.05 5.67
CA CYS A 5 -26.09 11.84 4.24
C CYS A 5 -26.12 13.12 3.38
N ASN A 6 -26.86 14.16 3.82
CA ASN A 6 -26.98 15.43 3.10
C ASN A 6 -25.76 16.37 3.27
N SER A 7 -24.78 15.98 4.09
CA SER A 7 -23.57 16.77 4.32
C SER A 7 -22.44 16.31 3.40
N ARG A 8 -21.44 17.16 3.17
CA ARG A 8 -20.19 16.73 2.52
C ARG A 8 -19.41 15.84 3.49
N ILE A 9 -19.30 14.56 3.17
CA ILE A 9 -18.66 13.56 4.03
C ILE A 9 -17.25 13.30 3.49
N TRP A 10 -16.25 13.62 4.29
CA TRP A 10 -14.87 13.26 4.02
C TRP A 10 -14.11 13.09 5.32
N PHE A 11 -13.03 12.32 5.29
CA PHE A 11 -12.11 12.18 6.40
C PHE A 11 -10.69 11.97 5.88
N VAL A 12 -9.72 12.25 6.74
CA VAL A 12 -8.30 12.04 6.47
C VAL A 12 -7.76 11.11 7.54
N VAL A 13 -6.97 10.13 7.14
CA VAL A 13 -6.26 9.22 8.03
C VAL A 13 -4.77 9.43 7.84
N GLU A 14 -4.06 9.68 8.95
CA GLU A 14 -2.60 9.58 9.00
C GLU A 14 -2.23 8.10 9.26
N LEU A 15 -1.41 7.54 8.38
CA LEU A 15 -0.88 6.19 8.50
C LEU A 15 0.34 6.19 9.44
N CYS A 16 0.67 5.03 10.02
CA CYS A 16 1.79 4.89 10.94
C CYS A 16 3.13 5.31 10.32
N GLU A 17 3.27 5.08 9.00
CA GLU A 17 4.45 5.40 8.19
C GLU A 17 4.03 5.68 6.74
N ALA A 18 4.97 6.11 5.90
CA ALA A 18 4.72 6.26 4.48
C ALA A 18 4.65 4.89 3.80
N VAL A 19 3.58 4.64 3.06
CA VAL A 19 3.35 3.37 2.35
C VAL A 19 3.01 3.64 0.90
N GLN A 20 3.38 2.72 0.02
CA GLN A 20 2.84 2.63 -1.33
C GLN A 20 1.49 1.91 -1.23
N ALA A 21 0.40 2.67 -1.17
CA ALA A 21 -0.93 2.12 -0.98
C ALA A 21 -1.39 1.39 -2.26
N GLN A 22 -1.78 0.13 -2.11
CA GLN A 22 -2.19 -0.75 -3.21
C GLN A 22 -3.70 -0.99 -3.21
N LYS A 23 -4.31 -1.04 -2.02
CA LYS A 23 -5.72 -1.39 -1.87
C LYS A 23 -6.30 -0.72 -0.63
N ILE A 24 -7.59 -0.39 -0.68
CA ILE A 24 -8.36 -0.01 0.50
C ILE A 24 -9.50 -0.98 0.75
N GLU A 25 -9.93 -1.07 2.00
CA GLU A 25 -11.20 -1.68 2.37
C GLU A 25 -12.09 -0.65 3.05
N ILE A 26 -13.37 -0.67 2.72
CA ILE A 26 -14.40 0.16 3.36
C ILE A 26 -15.64 -0.70 3.65
N ALA A 27 -16.29 -0.44 4.78
CA ALA A 27 -17.55 -1.10 5.11
C ALA A 27 -18.48 -0.18 5.92
N ASN A 28 -19.78 -0.40 5.73
CA ASN A 28 -20.83 0.06 6.63
C ASN A 28 -21.59 -1.16 7.17
N PHE A 29 -21.57 -1.35 8.49
CA PHE A 29 -22.27 -2.46 9.16
C PHE A 29 -23.60 -2.03 9.80
N GLU A 30 -23.95 -0.75 9.74
CA GLU A 30 -25.15 -0.22 10.39
C GLU A 30 -26.41 -0.56 9.57
N LEU A 31 -27.34 -1.29 10.21
CA LEU A 31 -28.53 -1.85 9.58
C LEU A 31 -29.50 -0.77 9.09
N PHE A 32 -29.71 0.27 9.90
CA PHE A 32 -30.68 1.33 9.64
C PHE A 32 -30.01 2.61 9.13
N SER A 33 -29.13 2.42 8.15
CA SER A 33 -28.38 3.52 7.53
C SER A 33 -28.17 3.31 6.04
N SER A 34 -27.89 4.41 5.36
CA SER A 34 -27.52 4.45 3.95
C SER A 34 -26.10 3.94 3.77
N THR A 35 -25.86 3.16 2.73
CA THR A 35 -24.53 2.61 2.42
C THR A 35 -23.75 3.55 1.49
N PRO A 36 -22.41 3.62 1.60
CA PRO A 36 -21.59 4.36 0.64
C PRO A 36 -21.83 3.89 -0.79
N LYS A 37 -21.86 4.83 -1.75
CA LYS A 37 -21.93 4.52 -3.18
C LYS A 37 -20.69 5.01 -3.90
N ASP A 38 -20.66 6.26 -4.36
CA ASP A 38 -19.51 6.78 -5.10
C ASP A 38 -18.50 7.37 -4.11
N ILE A 39 -17.26 6.90 -4.16
CA ILE A 39 -16.17 7.32 -3.27
C ILE A 39 -14.97 7.80 -4.09
N ALA A 40 -14.31 8.85 -3.62
CA ALA A 40 -13.04 9.33 -4.16
C ALA A 40 -11.94 9.20 -3.10
N VAL A 41 -10.75 8.78 -3.54
CA VAL A 41 -9.61 8.53 -2.69
C VAL A 41 -8.42 9.34 -3.19
N GLY A 42 -7.84 10.11 -2.28
CA GLY A 42 -6.65 10.92 -2.52
C GLY A 42 -5.54 10.57 -1.54
N PHE A 43 -4.30 10.72 -1.96
CA PHE A 43 -3.13 10.41 -1.16
C PHE A 43 -2.16 11.60 -1.11
N SER A 44 -1.38 11.68 -0.04
CA SER A 44 -0.41 12.77 0.18
C SER A 44 0.72 12.34 1.12
N ASP A 45 1.91 12.89 0.90
CA ASP A 45 3.07 12.76 1.79
C ASP A 45 2.95 13.64 3.04
N ARG A 46 2.22 14.76 2.93
CA ARG A 46 2.10 15.80 3.94
C ARG A 46 0.64 16.15 4.21
N PHE A 47 0.39 16.79 5.35
CA PHE A 47 -0.90 17.35 5.70
C PHE A 47 -0.69 18.62 6.55
N PRO A 48 -1.40 19.74 6.28
CA PRO A 48 -2.39 19.92 5.22
C PRO A 48 -1.78 20.11 3.81
N VAL A 49 -2.55 19.78 2.77
CA VAL A 49 -2.18 20.01 1.36
C VAL A 49 -3.29 20.72 0.59
N ARG A 50 -2.91 21.45 -0.46
CA ARG A 50 -3.86 22.14 -1.34
C ARG A 50 -4.55 21.19 -2.31
N GLU A 51 -3.80 20.23 -2.83
CA GLU A 51 -4.26 19.27 -3.82
C GLU A 51 -3.82 17.87 -3.40
N TRP A 52 -4.74 16.91 -3.53
CA TRP A 52 -4.51 15.51 -3.21
C TRP A 52 -4.20 14.76 -4.49
N ALA A 53 -3.21 13.88 -4.47
CA ALA A 53 -2.97 12.99 -5.60
C ALA A 53 -4.10 11.95 -5.66
N SER A 54 -4.92 11.98 -6.71
CA SER A 54 -6.01 11.01 -6.88
C SER A 54 -5.44 9.62 -7.12
N VAL A 55 -5.88 8.66 -6.32
CA VAL A 55 -5.46 7.24 -6.40
C VAL A 55 -6.64 6.29 -6.63
N GLY A 56 -7.83 6.84 -6.84
CA GLY A 56 -9.01 6.05 -7.14
C GLY A 56 -10.32 6.81 -7.04
N GLN A 57 -11.28 6.40 -7.86
CA GLN A 57 -12.68 6.74 -7.73
C GLN A 57 -13.48 5.48 -8.00
N PHE A 58 -14.35 5.10 -7.07
CA PHE A 58 -15.01 3.79 -7.08
C PHE A 58 -16.51 3.94 -6.82
N THR A 59 -17.27 2.97 -7.33
CA THR A 59 -18.68 2.80 -6.99
C THR A 59 -18.85 1.52 -6.19
N ALA A 60 -19.14 1.68 -4.91
CA ALA A 60 -19.46 0.59 -4.00
C ALA A 60 -20.86 0.03 -4.25
N GLN A 61 -21.01 -1.27 -4.01
CA GLN A 61 -22.27 -1.97 -4.07
C GLN A 61 -23.12 -1.66 -2.83
N ASP A 62 -24.44 -1.74 -2.98
CA ASP A 62 -25.37 -1.61 -1.85
C ASP A 62 -25.36 -2.90 -1.00
N MET A 63 -24.33 -3.03 -0.17
CA MET A 63 -24.14 -4.16 0.73
C MET A 63 -23.53 -3.71 2.05
N ARG A 64 -23.79 -4.47 3.11
CA ARG A 64 -23.31 -4.21 4.47
C ARG A 64 -22.19 -5.15 4.86
N ASP A 65 -21.20 -5.26 3.99
CA ASP A 65 -20.02 -6.08 4.19
C ASP A 65 -18.77 -5.32 3.72
N VAL A 66 -17.60 -5.88 3.98
CA VAL A 66 -16.31 -5.32 3.57
C VAL A 66 -16.19 -5.34 2.04
N GLN A 67 -15.90 -4.18 1.47
CA GLN A 67 -15.62 -4.02 0.04
C GLN A 67 -14.18 -3.56 -0.15
N SER A 68 -13.48 -4.23 -1.07
CA SER A 68 -12.08 -3.97 -1.43
C SER A 68 -12.00 -3.20 -2.75
N PHE A 69 -11.10 -2.21 -2.81
CA PHE A 69 -10.84 -1.44 -4.02
C PHE A 69 -9.34 -1.25 -4.24
N ASP A 70 -8.85 -1.65 -5.41
CA ASP A 70 -7.45 -1.49 -5.79
C ASP A 70 -7.17 -0.04 -6.21
N LEU A 71 -6.06 0.51 -5.72
CA LEU A 71 -5.64 1.88 -5.93
C LEU A 71 -4.69 2.00 -7.13
N TYR A 72 -4.83 3.08 -7.89
CA TYR A 72 -3.92 3.44 -8.97
C TYR A 72 -3.92 4.95 -9.22
N PRO A 73 -2.74 5.58 -9.44
CA PRO A 73 -1.40 5.00 -9.41
C PRO A 73 -0.93 4.63 -8.00
N GLN A 74 -0.03 3.65 -7.90
CA GLN A 74 0.58 3.23 -6.63
C GLN A 74 1.72 4.19 -6.25
N ILE A 75 1.38 5.26 -5.53
CA ILE A 75 2.31 6.28 -5.05
C ILE A 75 2.55 6.15 -3.55
N PHE A 76 3.71 6.63 -3.08
CA PHE A 76 4.03 6.73 -1.66
C PHE A 76 3.34 7.93 -1.02
N GLY A 77 2.98 7.77 0.24
CA GLY A 77 2.31 8.79 1.02
C GLY A 77 1.98 8.30 2.43
N LYS A 78 1.73 9.26 3.32
CA LYS A 78 1.44 9.02 4.74
C LYS A 78 -0.01 9.37 5.09
N PHE A 79 -0.68 10.18 4.28
CA PHE A 79 -2.03 10.66 4.52
C PHE A 79 -2.95 10.20 3.40
N ILE A 80 -4.09 9.64 3.77
CA ILE A 80 -5.15 9.27 2.82
C ILE A 80 -6.41 10.08 3.13
N ARG A 81 -6.98 10.70 2.10
CA ARG A 81 -8.28 11.35 2.13
C ARG A 81 -9.30 10.48 1.44
N VAL A 82 -10.42 10.24 2.10
CA VAL A 82 -11.59 9.59 1.51
C VAL A 82 -12.73 10.58 1.51
N GLU A 83 -13.39 10.72 0.37
CA GLU A 83 -14.58 11.54 0.19
C GLU A 83 -15.73 10.67 -0.32
N LEU A 84 -16.86 10.75 0.37
CA LEU A 84 -18.09 10.10 -0.04
C LEU A 84 -18.89 11.07 -0.90
N LEU A 85 -18.99 10.76 -2.20
CA LEU A 85 -19.64 11.59 -3.22
C LEU A 85 -21.15 11.32 -3.30
N SER A 86 -21.57 10.08 -3.06
CA SER A 86 -22.97 9.67 -3.08
C SER A 86 -23.20 8.46 -2.18
N HIS A 87 -24.47 8.12 -1.91
CA HIS A 87 -24.86 6.96 -1.11
C HIS A 87 -26.05 6.24 -1.74
N HIS A 88 -26.27 4.99 -1.33
CA HIS A 88 -27.50 4.25 -1.60
C HIS A 88 -28.51 4.47 -0.46
N GLY A 89 -29.77 4.15 -0.71
CA GLY A 89 -30.84 4.32 0.28
C GLY A 89 -31.26 5.77 0.52
N SER A 90 -32.23 5.94 1.41
CA SER A 90 -32.86 7.23 1.74
C SER A 90 -32.69 7.62 3.20
N GLU A 91 -31.78 6.94 3.89
CA GLU A 91 -31.72 6.98 5.35
C GLU A 91 -30.93 8.19 5.79
N HIS A 92 -31.24 8.71 6.97
CA HIS A 92 -30.71 9.99 7.42
C HIS A 92 -29.19 10.00 7.58
N TYR A 93 -28.60 8.85 7.95
CA TYR A 93 -27.18 8.72 8.25
C TYR A 93 -26.46 7.82 7.24
N CYS A 94 -25.23 8.23 6.90
CA CYS A 94 -24.29 7.56 6.02
C CYS A 94 -22.99 7.26 6.78
N PRO A 95 -23.02 6.33 7.74
CA PRO A 95 -21.85 6.01 8.53
C PRO A 95 -20.84 5.22 7.71
N ILE A 96 -19.58 5.35 8.12
CA ILE A 96 -18.50 4.46 7.71
C ILE A 96 -18.03 3.77 8.99
N SER A 97 -18.19 2.45 9.01
CA SER A 97 -17.90 1.59 10.16
C SER A 97 -16.45 1.11 10.16
N LEU A 98 -15.89 0.86 8.98
CA LEU A 98 -14.55 0.33 8.81
C LEU A 98 -13.88 0.99 7.61
N PHE A 99 -12.60 1.32 7.79
CA PHE A 99 -11.71 1.74 6.74
C PHE A 99 -10.32 1.15 7.01
N LYS A 100 -9.71 0.53 6.00
CA LYS A 100 -8.33 0.02 6.06
C LYS A 100 -7.58 0.39 4.79
N VAL A 101 -6.27 0.52 4.94
CA VAL A 101 -5.33 0.73 3.83
C VAL A 101 -4.33 -0.42 3.84
N TYR A 102 -4.07 -0.98 2.67
CA TYR A 102 -3.09 -2.03 2.44
C TYR A 102 -2.05 -1.51 1.45
N GLY A 103 -0.79 -1.82 1.72
CA GLY A 103 0.33 -1.37 0.92
C GLY A 103 1.65 -1.91 1.46
N THR A 104 2.74 -1.42 0.88
CA THR A 104 4.12 -1.78 1.27
C THR A 104 4.80 -0.53 1.82
N SER A 105 5.48 -0.64 2.96
CA SER A 105 6.27 0.47 3.52
C SER A 105 7.48 0.77 2.62
N GLU A 106 7.93 2.03 2.59
CA GLU A 106 9.19 2.40 1.93
C GLU A 106 10.36 1.54 2.40
N PHE A 107 10.40 1.20 3.69
CA PHE A 107 11.46 0.39 4.28
C PHE A 107 11.48 -1.04 3.73
N GLU A 108 10.32 -1.68 3.58
CA GLU A 108 10.21 -3.04 3.02
C GLU A 108 10.66 -3.10 1.56
N VAL A 109 10.48 -2.03 0.79
CA VAL A 109 10.97 -1.97 -0.60
C VAL A 109 12.50 -1.99 -0.62
N LEU A 110 13.14 -1.18 0.24
CA LEU A 110 14.60 -1.11 0.34
C LEU A 110 15.23 -2.44 0.82
N GLU A 111 14.61 -3.12 1.80
CA GLU A 111 15.10 -4.43 2.29
C GLU A 111 15.05 -5.51 1.20
N LYS A 112 14.01 -5.51 0.35
CA LYS A 112 13.89 -6.45 -0.77
C LYS A 112 14.96 -6.19 -1.82
N GLU A 113 15.25 -4.93 -2.12
CA GLU A 113 16.33 -4.56 -3.05
C GLU A 113 17.70 -4.98 -2.51
N SER A 114 17.98 -4.74 -1.22
CA SER A 114 19.24 -5.15 -0.58
C SER A 114 19.42 -6.67 -0.58
N SER A 115 18.35 -7.43 -0.31
CA SER A 115 18.39 -8.89 -0.25
C SER A 115 18.62 -9.54 -1.62
N GLN A 116 18.08 -8.92 -2.68
CA GLN A 116 18.33 -9.34 -4.06
C GLN A 116 19.76 -9.03 -4.51
N HIS A 117 20.36 -7.95 -4.00
CA HIS A 117 21.75 -7.61 -4.33
C HIS A 117 22.77 -8.53 -3.65
N SER A 118 22.51 -8.98 -2.42
CA SER A 118 23.38 -9.94 -1.71
C SER A 118 23.39 -11.34 -2.35
N ALA A 119 22.30 -11.77 -2.99
CA ALA A 119 22.22 -13.09 -3.62
C ALA A 119 23.04 -13.23 -4.93
N HIS A 120 23.61 -12.13 -5.45
CA HIS A 120 24.39 -12.12 -6.69
C HIS A 120 25.91 -12.02 -6.47
N ILE A 121 26.39 -11.99 -5.21
CA ILE A 121 27.82 -11.77 -4.90
C ILE A 121 28.53 -13.06 -4.44
N ASP A 122 27.80 -14.15 -4.16
CA ASP A 122 28.36 -15.36 -3.53
C ASP A 122 28.69 -16.53 -4.50
N GLU A 123 28.65 -16.36 -5.83
CA GLU A 123 28.86 -17.46 -6.79
C GLU A 123 30.22 -17.47 -7.54
N ASP A 124 31.14 -16.51 -7.32
CA ASP A 124 32.37 -16.36 -8.15
C ASP A 124 33.73 -16.46 -7.40
N GLU A 125 33.83 -17.11 -6.23
CA GLU A 125 35.13 -17.29 -5.52
C GLU A 125 35.40 -18.71 -4.98
N GLU A 126 35.19 -19.77 -5.76
CA GLU A 126 35.87 -21.05 -5.46
C GLU A 126 36.42 -21.74 -6.72
N ASP A 127 37.70 -22.13 -6.62
CA ASP A 127 38.47 -23.12 -7.42
C ASP A 127 39.46 -22.61 -8.50
N GLU A 128 40.74 -22.52 -8.12
CA GLU A 128 41.81 -23.30 -8.78
C GLU A 128 43.07 -23.38 -7.89
N ILE A 129 43.14 -24.44 -7.07
CA ILE A 129 44.38 -24.89 -6.43
C ILE A 129 45.05 -25.87 -7.39
N ILE A 130 46.08 -25.44 -8.13
CA ILE A 130 46.85 -26.34 -9.00
C ILE A 130 48.05 -26.87 -8.19
N ASP A 131 47.94 -28.13 -7.78
CA ASP A 131 48.99 -28.94 -7.19
C ASP A 131 50.05 -29.27 -8.26
N VAL A 132 51.31 -28.86 -8.04
CA VAL A 132 52.41 -29.11 -9.00
C VAL A 132 53.22 -30.32 -8.53
N PRO A 133 53.38 -31.38 -9.34
CA PRO A 133 54.07 -32.59 -8.92
C PRO A 133 55.60 -32.44 -8.95
N ASP A 134 56.21 -33.10 -7.96
CA ASP A 134 57.64 -33.28 -7.68
C ASP A 134 58.41 -33.94 -8.85
N VAL A 135 59.56 -33.38 -9.23
CA VAL A 135 60.49 -33.95 -10.24
C VAL A 135 61.95 -33.69 -9.77
N PRO A 136 62.85 -34.69 -9.86
CA PRO A 136 63.92 -34.89 -8.88
C PRO A 136 65.24 -34.19 -9.20
N ALA A 137 66.09 -34.17 -8.18
CA ALA A 137 67.46 -33.67 -8.17
C ALA A 137 68.34 -34.26 -9.29
N ALA A 138 69.12 -33.39 -9.94
CA ALA A 138 70.30 -33.76 -10.71
C ALA A 138 71.46 -32.81 -10.37
N GLU A 139 72.60 -33.42 -10.02
CA GLU A 139 73.88 -32.81 -9.68
C GLU A 139 74.67 -32.33 -10.93
N ALA A 140 75.61 -31.40 -10.69
CA ALA A 140 76.79 -30.94 -11.47
C ALA A 140 76.80 -29.40 -11.55
N GLU A 141 77.82 -28.65 -11.15
CA GLU A 141 79.28 -28.86 -11.03
C GLU A 141 79.85 -28.33 -9.71
#